data_AF-A0A5T1T4H5-F1
#
_entry.id   AF-A0A5T1T4H5-F1
#
_cell.length_a   1.000
_cell.length_b   1.000
_cell.length_c   1.000
_cell.angle_alpha   90.00
_cell.angle_beta   90.00
_cell.angle_gamma   90.00
#
_symmetry.space_group_name_H-M   'P 1'
#
loop_
_entity.id
_entity.type
_entity.pdbx_description
1 polymer ?
#
loop_
_entity_poly.entity_id
_entity_poly.type
_entity_poly.pdbx_seq_one_letter_code
_entity_poly.pdbx_strand_id
1 'polypeptide(L)'
;RTRKTAITDQKMIQSSNDLIVDFNITNNSKNNFKECKITAKIFADKIPNDNIIEEYKKKFIPFRQKSREIKDLKKNATQFQRIAFENFNYENNYTIRLVSECF
;
A
#
# COMPACT_ATOMS: atom_id res chain seq x y z
N ARG A 1 4.24 -17.46 6.87
CA ARG A 1 4.46 -17.61 5.41
C ARG A 1 5.30 -16.43 4.93
N THR A 2 6.50 -16.66 4.43
CA THR A 2 7.45 -15.57 4.13
C THR A 2 7.13 -14.94 2.78
N ARG A 3 7.00 -13.62 2.77
CA ARG A 3 6.76 -12.79 1.58
C ARG A 3 7.43 -11.44 1.78
N LYS A 4 7.83 -10.81 0.69
CA LYS A 4 8.42 -9.47 0.67
C LYS A 4 7.58 -8.57 -0.22
N THR A 5 7.23 -7.39 0.28
CA THR A 5 6.59 -6.33 -0.51
C THR A 5 7.51 -5.12 -0.53
N ALA A 6 7.66 -4.49 -1.68
CA ALA A 6 8.44 -3.27 -1.82
C ALA A 6 7.73 -2.29 -2.75
N ILE A 7 7.50 -1.06 -2.29
CA ILE A 7 7.05 0.03 -3.16
C ILE A 7 8.22 0.37 -4.08
N THR A 8 7.98 0.32 -5.40
CA THR A 8 8.99 0.61 -6.41
C THR A 8 8.88 2.04 -6.93
N ASP A 9 7.65 2.56 -7.03
CA ASP A 9 7.40 3.92 -7.50
C ASP A 9 6.11 4.48 -6.87
N GLN A 10 6.07 5.79 -6.72
CA GLN A 10 4.93 6.55 -6.24
C GLN A 10 4.80 7.80 -7.10
N LYS A 11 3.67 7.95 -7.80
CA LYS A 11 3.47 9.09 -8.71
C LYS A 11 2.06 9.64 -8.65
N MET A 12 1.97 10.95 -8.78
CA MET A 12 0.71 11.68 -8.86
C MET A 12 0.41 12.00 -10.32
N ILE A 13 -0.79 11.64 -10.79
CA ILE A 13 -1.27 11.98 -12.13
C ILE A 13 -1.96 13.34 -12.06
N GLN A 14 -1.30 14.39 -12.54
CA GLN A 14 -1.79 15.78 -12.40
C GLN A 14 -3.14 16.04 -13.09
N SER A 15 -3.45 15.32 -14.17
CA SER A 15 -4.70 15.52 -14.92
C SER A 15 -5.94 14.98 -14.21
N SER A 16 -5.80 13.94 -13.38
CA SER A 16 -6.90 13.29 -12.66
C SER A 16 -6.79 13.37 -11.14
N ASN A 17 -5.69 13.94 -10.63
CA ASN A 17 -5.30 13.90 -9.22
C ASN A 17 -5.26 12.47 -8.66
N ASP A 18 -4.87 11.48 -9.46
CA ASP A 18 -4.78 10.10 -8.98
C ASP A 18 -3.38 9.81 -8.42
N LEU A 19 -3.33 9.20 -7.23
CA LEU A 19 -2.09 8.66 -6.69
C LEU A 19 -1.91 7.22 -7.14
N ILE A 20 -0.83 6.95 -7.86
CA ILE A 20 -0.43 5.63 -8.31
C ILE A 20 0.68 5.10 -7.41
N VAL A 21 0.44 3.92 -6.86
CA VAL A 21 1.40 3.18 -6.03
C VAL A 21 1.77 1.91 -6.75
N ASP A 22 3.02 1.85 -7.19
CA ASP A 22 3.60 0.70 -7.85
C ASP A 22 4.43 -0.09 -6.85
N PHE A 23 4.25 -1.40 -6.82
CA PHE A 23 4.95 -2.26 -5.88
C PHE A 23 5.18 -3.65 -6.42
N ASN A 24 6.22 -4.28 -5.89
CA ASN A 24 6.52 -5.68 -6.13
C ASN A 24 6.13 -6.51 -4.92
N ILE A 25 5.59 -7.70 -5.18
CA ILE A 25 5.46 -8.77 -4.19
C ILE A 25 6.27 -9.98 -4.63
N THR A 26 7.08 -10.50 -3.70
CA THR A 26 7.85 -11.73 -3.90
C THR A 26 7.39 -12.79 -2.92
N ASN A 27 7.08 -13.98 -3.43
CA ASN A 27 6.81 -15.16 -2.62
C ASN A 27 8.14 -15.83 -2.23
N ASN A 28 8.56 -15.66 -0.97
CA ASN A 28 9.75 -16.30 -0.40
C ASN A 28 9.38 -17.57 0.41
N SER A 29 8.16 -18.09 0.25
CA SER A 29 7.73 -19.31 0.88
C SER A 29 8.20 -20.54 0.08
N LYS A 30 8.24 -21.68 0.75
CA LYS A 30 8.50 -22.98 0.12
C LYS A 30 7.37 -23.40 -0.85
N ASN A 31 6.17 -22.83 -0.68
CA ASN A 31 4.96 -23.19 -1.42
C ASN A 31 4.45 -22.01 -2.26
N ASN A 32 3.67 -22.32 -3.29
CA ASN A 32 2.91 -21.32 -4.04
C ASN A 32 1.83 -20.71 -3.14
N PHE A 33 1.52 -19.42 -3.33
CA PHE A 33 0.31 -18.83 -2.78
C PHE A 33 -0.78 -18.91 -3.83
N LYS A 34 -1.93 -19.47 -3.47
CA LYS A 34 -3.11 -19.51 -4.35
C LYS A 34 -3.73 -18.13 -4.47
N GLU A 35 -3.70 -17.38 -3.38
CA GLU A 35 -4.29 -16.06 -3.30
C GLU A 35 -3.47 -15.16 -2.38
N CYS A 36 -3.29 -13.91 -2.78
CA CYS A 36 -2.68 -12.87 -1.97
C CYS A 36 -3.53 -11.62 -2.05
N LYS A 37 -3.93 -11.08 -0.91
CA LYS A 37 -4.55 -9.76 -0.79
C LYS A 37 -3.51 -8.77 -0.28
N ILE A 38 -3.19 -7.79 -1.12
CA ILE A 38 -2.28 -6.70 -0.77
C ILE A 38 -3.08 -5.44 -0.58
N THR A 39 -2.99 -4.85 0.60
CA THR A 39 -3.69 -3.60 0.94
C THR A 39 -2.67 -2.49 1.08
N ALA A 40 -2.78 -1.47 0.21
CA ALA A 40 -2.08 -0.21 0.41
C ALA A 40 -2.90 0.66 1.37
N LYS A 41 -2.26 1.14 2.42
CA LYS A 41 -2.83 2.00 3.47
C LYS A 41 -2.08 3.32 3.49
N ILE A 42 -2.79 4.43 3.40
CA ILE A 42 -2.23 5.77 3.40
C ILE A 42 -2.56 6.43 4.75
N PHE A 43 -1.51 6.91 5.41
CA PHE A 43 -1.57 7.58 6.71
C PHE A 43 -1.17 9.04 6.52
N ALA A 44 -1.89 9.92 7.19
CA ALA A 44 -1.54 11.33 7.23
C ALA A 44 -0.32 11.50 8.14
N ASP A 45 0.65 12.33 7.75
CA ASP A 45 1.77 12.64 8.63
C ASP A 45 1.36 13.67 9.70
N LYS A 46 2.13 13.71 10.79
CA LYS A 46 1.93 14.65 11.89
C LYS A 46 2.14 16.09 11.43
N ILE A 47 1.25 16.98 11.83
CA ILE A 47 1.31 18.42 11.58
C ILE A 47 1.59 19.12 12.93
N PRO A 48 2.34 20.24 12.99
CA PRO A 48 2.73 20.90 14.24
C PRO A 48 1.57 21.24 15.20
N ASN A 49 0.36 21.43 14.67
CA ASN A 49 -0.83 21.80 15.45
C ASN A 49 -1.70 20.59 15.85
N ASP A 50 -1.24 19.36 15.64
CA ASP A 50 -1.99 18.15 16.04
C ASP A 50 -1.98 17.97 17.55
N ASN A 51 -3.15 17.73 18.13
CA ASN A 51 -3.27 17.26 19.51
C ASN A 51 -2.95 15.75 19.60
N ILE A 52 -2.85 15.24 20.84
CA ILE A 52 -2.49 13.82 21.11
C ILE A 52 -3.46 12.84 20.42
N ILE A 53 -4.75 13.17 20.35
CA ILE A 53 -5.77 12.32 19.74
C ILE A 53 -5.58 12.28 18.22
N GLU A 54 -5.34 13.42 17.59
CA GLU A 54 -5.10 13.51 16.16
C GLU A 54 -3.79 12.83 15.77
N GLU A 55 -2.72 12.99 16.55
CA GLU A 55 -1.47 12.24 16.36
C GLU A 55 -1.70 10.73 16.43
N TYR A 56 -2.48 10.26 17.42
CA TYR A 56 -2.83 8.86 17.54
C TYR A 56 -3.61 8.36 16.32
N LYS A 57 -4.66 9.08 15.90
CA LYS A 57 -5.45 8.75 14.71
C LYS A 57 -4.56 8.64 13.48
N LYS A 58 -3.73 9.65 13.22
CA LYS A 58 -2.84 9.70 12.05
C LYS A 58 -1.82 8.55 12.02
N LYS A 59 -1.34 8.12 13.19
CA LYS A 59 -0.36 7.02 13.30
C LYS A 59 -0.95 5.63 13.01
N PHE A 60 -2.22 5.41 13.38
CA PHE A 60 -2.83 4.07 13.41
C PHE A 60 -4.02 3.87 12.47
N ILE A 61 -4.70 4.95 12.09
CA ILE A 61 -5.90 4.90 11.26
C ILE A 61 -5.55 5.45 9.87
N PRO A 62 -5.53 4.60 8.82
CA PRO A 62 -5.33 5.09 7.47
C PRO A 62 -6.56 5.88 7.02
N PHE A 63 -6.35 7.04 6.42
CA PHE A 63 -7.46 7.86 5.88
C PHE A 63 -7.92 7.36 4.51
N ARG A 64 -7.06 6.63 3.78
CA ARG A 64 -7.41 5.89 2.56
C ARG A 64 -6.74 4.53 2.55
N GLN A 65 -7.46 3.54 2.04
CA GLN A 65 -6.91 2.20 1.81
C GLN A 65 -7.58 1.55 0.61
N LYS A 66 -6.83 0.76 -0.15
CA LYS A 66 -7.33 -0.01 -1.30
C LYS A 66 -6.57 -1.32 -1.38
N SER A 67 -7.28 -2.40 -1.69
CA SER A 67 -6.71 -3.73 -1.81
C SER A 67 -6.67 -4.22 -3.25
N ARG A 68 -5.66 -5.04 -3.55
CA ARG A 68 -5.52 -5.78 -4.81
C ARG A 68 -5.37 -7.26 -4.48
N GLU A 69 -6.16 -8.08 -5.17
CA GLU A 69 -6.03 -9.52 -5.12
C GLU A 69 -5.09 -10.00 -6.23
N ILE A 70 -4.28 -10.99 -5.89
CA ILE A 70 -3.29 -11.61 -6.76
C ILE A 70 -3.50 -13.11 -6.64
N LYS A 71 -3.72 -13.78 -7.77
CA LYS A 71 -3.92 -15.22 -7.81
C LYS A 71 -2.64 -15.91 -8.27
N ASP A 72 -2.42 -17.12 -7.75
CA ASP A 72 -1.38 -18.05 -8.18
C ASP A 72 0.05 -17.47 -8.20
N LEU A 73 0.46 -16.86 -7.08
CA LEU A 73 1.84 -16.38 -6.91
C LEU A 73 2.77 -17.56 -6.61
N LYS A 74 3.44 -18.05 -7.67
CA LYS A 74 4.39 -19.15 -7.62
C LYS A 74 5.53 -18.90 -6.61
N LYS A 75 6.06 -19.97 -6.01
CA LYS A 75 7.25 -19.91 -5.14
C LYS A 75 8.42 -19.21 -5.84
N ASN A 76 9.15 -18.37 -5.11
CA ASN A 76 10.26 -17.55 -5.58
C ASN A 76 9.94 -16.58 -6.73
N ALA A 77 8.66 -16.42 -7.10
CA ALA A 77 8.26 -15.48 -8.12
C ALA A 77 8.05 -14.08 -7.52
N THR A 78 8.45 -13.07 -8.29
CA THR A 78 8.09 -11.68 -8.05
C THR A 78 7.03 -11.25 -9.05
N GLN A 79 5.99 -10.57 -8.59
CA GLN A 79 5.00 -9.95 -9.46
C GLN A 79 4.92 -8.45 -9.18
N PHE A 80 4.88 -7.69 -10.26
CA PHE A 80 4.59 -6.27 -10.26
C PHE A 80 3.08 -6.04 -10.12
N GLN A 81 2.71 -5.05 -9.32
CA GLN A 81 1.33 -4.66 -9.08
C GLN A 81 1.22 -3.14 -8.98
N ARG A 82 0.03 -2.65 -9.29
CA ARG A 82 -0.32 -1.23 -9.25
C ARG A 82 -1.65 -1.04 -8.53
N ILE A 83 -1.70 -0.08 -7.62
CA ILE A 83 -2.93 0.42 -7.01
C ILE A 83 -3.04 1.91 -7.32
N ALA A 84 -4.19 2.33 -7.85
CA ALA A 84 -4.53 3.73 -8.09
C ALA A 84 -5.55 4.18 -7.03
N PHE A 85 -5.27 5.30 -6.37
CA PHE A 85 -6.22 6.00 -5.51
C PHE A 85 -6.81 7.16 -6.28
N GLU A 86 -8.06 7.03 -6.72
CA GLU A 86 -8.70 8.07 -7.52
C GLU A 86 -8.96 9.34 -6.71
N ASN A 87 -8.89 10.53 -7.33
CA ASN A 87 -9.18 11.82 -6.69
C ASN A 87 -8.43 12.01 -5.36
N PHE A 88 -7.12 11.75 -5.34
CA PHE A 88 -6.23 11.89 -4.19
C PHE A 88 -5.86 13.36 -3.93
N ASN A 89 -6.85 14.16 -3.51
CA ASN A 89 -6.68 15.58 -3.20
C ASN A 89 -6.13 15.78 -1.77
N TYR A 90 -4.93 15.27 -1.48
CA TYR A 90 -4.28 15.45 -0.18
C TYR A 90 -2.95 16.20 -0.36
N GLU A 91 -2.90 17.42 0.16
CA GLU A 91 -1.79 18.37 -0.08
C GLU A 91 -0.64 18.23 0.92
N ASN A 92 -0.88 17.57 2.06
CA ASN A 92 0.14 17.40 3.11
C ASN A 92 0.98 16.15 2.85
N ASN A 93 2.09 16.02 3.58
CA ASN A 93 2.89 14.80 3.59
C ASN A 93 2.09 13.61 4.11
N TYR A 94 2.36 12.44 3.54
CA TYR A 94 1.69 11.19 3.87
C TYR A 94 2.67 10.02 3.78
N THR A 95 2.34 8.96 4.51
CA THR A 95 3.07 7.70 4.51
C THR A 95 2.21 6.59 3.93
N ILE A 96 2.76 5.84 2.96
CA ILE A 96 2.12 4.64 2.42
C ILE A 96 2.72 3.39 3.07
N ARG A 97 1.86 2.48 3.54
CA ARG A 97 2.26 1.15 4.03
C ARG A 97 1.53 0.06 3.27
N LEU A 98 2.25 -0.98 2.89
CA LEU A 98 1.69 -2.19 2.29
C LEU A 98 1.48 -3.26 3.36
N VAL A 99 0.28 -3.82 3.42
CA VAL A 99 -0.06 -4.99 4.25
C VAL A 99 -0.41 -6.13 3.33
N SER A 100 0.13 -7.32 3.60
CA SER A 100 -0.06 -8.51 2.75
C SER A 100 -0.55 -9.72 3.54
N GLU A 101 -1.60 -10.33 3.01
CA GLU A 101 -2.23 -11.57 3.50
C GLU A 101 -2.22 -12.58 2.35
N CYS A 102 -1.52 -13.71 2.50
CA CYS A 102 -1.31 -14.69 1.42
C CYS A 102 -1.64 -16.12 1.88
N PHE A 103 -2.38 -16.83 1.03
CA PHE A 103 -3.02 -18.11 1.30
C PHE A 103 -2.44 -19.29 0.52
#